data_AF-A0AAD7YBT5-F1
#
_entry.id   AF-A0AAD7YBT5-F1
#
_cell.length_a   1.000
_cell.length_b   1.000
_cell.length_c   1.000
_cell.angle_alpha   90.00
_cell.angle_beta   90.00
_cell.angle_gamma   90.00
#
_symmetry.space_group_name_H-M   'P 1'
#
loop_
_entity.id
_entity.type
_entity.pdbx_description
1 polymer ?
#
loop_
_entity_poly.entity_id
_entity_poly.type
_entity_poly.pdbx_seq_one_letter_code
_entity_poly.pdbx_strand_id
1 'polypeptide(L)'
;MKFLVAVCVLAFVALASCGTKTHSRGCQYILGRCYKECEEGTHAYAVGCAAVTPEPTCDEPNPVEGKGILCDYSSCYCDAPTVRDSVSGKCVKVEDCPKKAE
;
A
#
# COMPACT_ATOMS: atom_id res chain seq x y z
N MET A 1 5.07 -38.72 23.68
CA MET A 1 4.24 -38.57 22.46
C MET A 1 3.13 -37.51 22.59
N LYS A 2 2.23 -37.58 23.59
CA LYS A 2 1.13 -36.59 23.73
C LYS A 2 1.58 -35.12 23.84
N PHE A 3 2.67 -34.86 24.58
CA PHE A 3 3.26 -33.51 24.68
C PHE A 3 3.84 -33.00 23.36
N LEU A 4 4.50 -33.86 22.58
CA LEU A 4 5.03 -33.51 21.26
C LEU A 4 3.89 -33.14 20.30
N VAL A 5 2.81 -33.91 20.31
CA VAL A 5 1.62 -33.61 19.49
C VAL A 5 0.99 -32.28 19.90
N ALA A 6 0.87 -32.01 21.20
CA ALA A 6 0.31 -30.75 21.70
C ALA A 6 1.17 -29.53 21.29
N VAL A 7 2.50 -29.63 21.36
CA VAL A 7 3.42 -28.57 20.93
C VAL A 7 3.33 -28.34 19.41
N CYS A 8 3.26 -29.40 18.62
CA CYS A 8 3.09 -29.28 17.17
C CYS A 8 1.76 -28.61 16.81
N VAL A 9 0.65 -28.97 17.46
CA VAL A 9 -0.65 -28.34 17.21
C VAL A 9 -0.63 -26.85 17.58
N LEU A 10 -0.02 -26.47 18.70
CA LEU A 10 0.14 -25.07 19.08
C LEU A 10 0.99 -24.28 18.09
N ALA A 11 2.08 -24.88 17.57
CA ALA A 11 2.92 -24.25 16.56
C ALA A 11 2.17 -24.06 15.22
N PHE A 12 1.38 -25.04 14.79
CA PHE A 12 0.55 -24.93 13.59
C PHE A 12 -0.53 -23.86 13.73
N VAL A 13 -1.19 -23.77 14.90
CA VAL A 13 -2.19 -22.74 15.17
C VAL A 13 -1.55 -21.35 15.17
N ALA A 14 -0.37 -21.19 15.77
CA ALA A 14 0.38 -19.94 15.75
C ALA A 14 0.77 -19.50 14.32
N LEU A 15 1.23 -20.43 13.48
CA LEU A 15 1.55 -20.15 12.07
C LEU A 15 0.30 -19.77 11.25
N ALA A 16 -0.84 -20.43 11.50
CA ALA A 16 -2.09 -20.14 10.81
C ALA A 16 -2.75 -18.82 11.25
N SER A 17 -2.47 -18.35 12.47
CA SER A 17 -3.00 -17.10 13.02
C SER A 17 -2.11 -15.88 12.78
N CYS A 18 -0.85 -16.09 12.39
CA CYS A 18 -0.03 -15.05 11.77
C CYS A 18 -0.66 -14.68 10.43
N GLY A 19 -1.41 -13.58 10.41
CA GLY A 19 -2.01 -13.01 9.21
C GLY A 19 -0.91 -12.61 8.22
N THR A 20 -0.47 -13.57 7.41
CA THR A 20 0.33 -13.26 6.23
C THR A 20 -0.63 -12.54 5.29
N LYS A 21 -0.43 -11.24 5.07
CA LYS A 21 -1.11 -10.56 3.96
C LYS A 21 -0.57 -11.20 2.68
N THR A 22 -1.30 -12.19 2.16
CA THR A 22 -0.93 -13.03 1.02
C THR A 22 -1.04 -12.29 -0.31
N HIS A 23 -1.61 -11.08 -0.33
CA HIS A 23 -1.61 -10.24 -1.51
C HIS A 23 -0.25 -9.55 -1.65
N SER A 24 0.43 -9.81 -2.77
CA SER A 24 1.62 -9.05 -3.13
C SER A 24 1.24 -7.58 -3.23
N ARG A 25 1.80 -6.76 -2.33
CA ARG A 25 1.71 -5.30 -2.36
C ARG A 25 2.36 -4.73 -3.62
N GLY A 26 3.18 -5.54 -4.30
CA GLY A 26 3.97 -5.12 -5.43
C GLY A 26 5.18 -4.30 -5.01
N CYS A 27 5.97 -3.92 -6.01
CA CYS A 27 7.23 -3.24 -5.84
C CYS A 27 7.26 -1.92 -6.60
N GLN A 28 8.01 -0.96 -6.07
CA GLN A 28 8.40 0.22 -6.83
C GLN A 28 9.55 -0.13 -7.77
N TYR A 29 9.35 0.13 -9.06
CA TYR A 29 10.33 -0.18 -10.10
C TYR A 29 11.15 1.06 -10.46
N ILE A 30 12.46 0.86 -10.64
CA ILE A 30 13.37 1.85 -11.23
C ILE A 30 14.05 1.16 -12.42
N LEU A 31 13.86 1.70 -13.63
CA LEU A 31 14.42 1.14 -14.87
C LEU A 31 14.11 -0.35 -15.04
N GLY A 32 12.86 -0.75 -14.76
CA GLY A 32 12.39 -2.13 -14.89
C GLY A 32 12.88 -3.10 -13.81
N ARG A 33 13.61 -2.63 -12.79
CA ARG A 33 14.05 -3.45 -11.65
C ARG A 33 13.28 -3.07 -10.40
N CYS A 34 12.83 -4.07 -9.66
CA CYS A 34 12.25 -3.87 -8.35
C CYS A 34 13.31 -3.26 -7.42
N TYR A 35 13.05 -2.03 -6.97
CA TYR A 35 13.93 -1.29 -6.08
C TYR A 35 13.56 -1.50 -4.62
N LYS A 36 12.25 -1.43 -4.30
CA LYS A 36 11.73 -1.68 -2.95
C LYS A 36 10.29 -2.18 -2.99
N GLU A 37 9.97 -3.13 -2.12
CA GLU A 37 8.58 -3.55 -1.90
C GLU A 37 7.76 -2.39 -1.31
N CYS A 38 6.48 -2.33 -1.68
CA CYS A 38 5.57 -1.32 -1.16
C CYS A 38 5.28 -1.54 0.33
N GLU A 39 5.15 -0.44 1.05
CA GLU A 39 4.92 -0.42 2.50
C GLU A 39 3.57 -1.03 2.87
N GLU A 40 3.39 -1.41 4.14
CA GLU A 40 2.12 -1.98 4.57
C GLU A 40 0.97 -0.96 4.44
N GLY A 41 -0.16 -1.40 3.89
CA GLY A 41 -1.29 -0.51 3.58
C GLY A 41 -1.14 0.26 2.28
N THR A 42 -0.18 -0.14 1.43
CA THR A 42 -0.01 0.40 0.08
C THR A 42 0.08 -0.72 -0.96
N HIS A 43 -0.19 -0.37 -2.21
CA HIS A 43 -0.02 -1.22 -3.38
C HIS A 43 0.79 -0.50 -4.47
N ALA A 44 1.45 -1.27 -5.32
CA ALA A 44 2.19 -0.76 -6.46
C ALA A 44 1.22 -0.21 -7.52
N TYR A 45 1.45 1.03 -7.92
CA TYR A 45 0.82 1.67 -9.05
C TYR A 45 1.91 1.99 -10.07
N ALA A 46 1.78 1.48 -11.29
CA ALA A 46 2.76 1.69 -12.34
C ALA A 46 2.10 1.80 -13.72
N VAL A 47 2.65 2.65 -14.56
CA VAL A 47 2.25 2.79 -15.97
C VAL A 47 3.49 2.80 -16.87
N GLY A 48 3.40 2.13 -18.02
CA GLY A 48 4.50 2.07 -18.99
C GLY A 48 4.67 3.38 -19.75
N CYS A 49 3.61 3.87 -20.41
CA CYS A 49 3.49 5.19 -21.02
C CYS A 49 1.99 5.52 -21.13
N ALA A 50 1.43 6.10 -20.08
CA ALA A 50 0.01 6.44 -20.04
C ALA A 50 -0.22 7.70 -19.20
N ALA A 51 -1.45 8.20 -19.22
CA ALA A 51 -1.84 9.19 -18.24
C ALA A 51 -1.85 8.55 -16.84
N VAL A 52 -1.51 9.36 -15.84
CA VAL A 52 -1.39 8.93 -14.45
C VAL A 52 -2.50 9.57 -13.66
N THR A 53 -3.17 8.76 -12.84
CA THR A 53 -4.04 9.26 -11.79
C THR A 53 -3.19 9.51 -10.55
N PRO A 54 -3.15 10.74 -10.02
CA PRO A 54 -2.45 11.03 -8.76
C PRO A 54 -2.96 10.15 -7.61
N GLU A 55 -2.11 9.91 -6.61
CA GLU A 55 -2.52 9.24 -5.38
C GLU A 55 -3.58 10.09 -4.65
N PRO A 56 -4.68 9.49 -4.14
CA PRO A 56 -5.61 10.17 -3.26
C PRO A 56 -4.92 10.72 -2.00
N THR A 57 -5.16 11.99 -1.69
CA THR A 57 -4.60 12.66 -0.51
C THR A 57 -5.71 13.21 0.39
N CYS A 58 -5.35 13.62 1.62
CA CYS A 58 -6.28 14.34 2.48
C CYS A 58 -6.78 15.67 1.86
N ASP A 59 -5.97 16.28 0.99
CA ASP A 59 -6.32 17.53 0.30
C ASP A 59 -7.19 17.31 -0.94
N GLU A 60 -6.95 16.22 -1.66
CA GLU A 60 -7.67 15.81 -2.85
C GLU A 60 -7.96 14.30 -2.78
N PRO A 61 -9.07 13.89 -2.14
CA PRO A 61 -9.38 12.47 -1.92
C PRO A 61 -9.91 11.78 -3.18
N ASN A 62 -10.34 12.52 -4.21
CA ASN A 62 -10.88 11.97 -5.46
C ASN A 62 -10.13 12.53 -6.68
N PRO A 63 -8.82 12.27 -6.79
CA PRO A 63 -8.03 12.79 -7.91
C PRO A 63 -8.52 12.19 -9.23
N VAL A 64 -8.52 13.02 -10.26
CA VAL A 64 -8.80 12.62 -11.63
C VAL A 64 -7.51 12.38 -12.40
N GLU A 65 -7.60 11.58 -13.45
CA GLU A 65 -6.48 11.29 -14.33
C GLU A 65 -5.88 12.58 -14.93
N GLY A 66 -4.55 12.67 -14.89
CA GLY A 66 -3.82 13.81 -15.42
C GLY A 66 -3.90 13.89 -16.95
N LYS A 67 -3.72 15.09 -17.51
CA LYS A 67 -3.74 15.31 -18.97
C LYS A 67 -2.43 14.92 -19.68
N GLY A 68 -1.35 14.75 -18.93
CA GLY A 68 -0.02 14.42 -19.45
C GLY A 68 0.23 12.92 -19.48
N ILE A 69 1.02 12.47 -20.45
CA ILE A 69 1.53 11.10 -20.51
C ILE A 69 2.85 11.02 -19.75
N LEU A 70 2.92 10.11 -18.79
CA LEU A 70 4.14 9.76 -18.07
C LEU A 70 4.58 8.36 -18.48
N CYS A 71 5.87 8.23 -18.80
CA CYS A 71 6.50 6.95 -19.09
C CYS A 71 7.35 6.49 -17.91
N ASP A 72 7.45 5.17 -17.74
CA ASP A 72 8.22 4.51 -16.68
C ASP A 72 7.85 5.00 -15.26
N TYR A 73 6.58 5.34 -15.04
CA TYR A 73 6.11 5.79 -13.74
C TYR A 73 5.79 4.59 -12.84
N SER A 74 6.36 4.59 -11.63
CA SER A 74 6.09 3.59 -10.61
C SER A 74 6.15 4.21 -9.22
N SER A 75 5.09 4.00 -8.43
CA SER A 75 4.96 4.47 -7.05
C SER A 75 4.16 3.48 -6.21
N CYS A 76 4.15 3.68 -4.89
CA CYS A 76 3.32 2.93 -3.95
C CYS A 76 2.18 3.81 -3.49
N TYR A 77 0.94 3.44 -3.82
CA TYR A 77 -0.27 4.19 -3.46
C TYR A 77 -0.97 3.55 -2.27
N CYS A 78 -1.61 4.36 -1.43
CA CYS A 78 -2.46 3.88 -0.34
C CYS A 78 -3.56 2.94 -0.83
N ASP A 79 -3.83 1.88 -0.06
CA ASP A 79 -4.93 0.97 -0.35
C ASP A 79 -6.28 1.67 -0.13
N ALA A 80 -7.24 1.44 -1.03
CA ALA A 80 -8.60 1.91 -0.81
C ALA A 80 -9.19 1.27 0.46
N PRO A 81 -9.93 2.01 1.32
CA PRO A 81 -10.45 3.38 1.12
C PRO A 81 -9.62 4.47 1.82
N THR A 82 -8.30 4.28 1.98
CA THR A 82 -7.43 5.23 2.67
C THR A 82 -6.82 6.25 1.70
N VAL A 83 -6.44 7.42 2.24
CA VAL A 83 -5.79 8.52 1.53
C VAL A 83 -4.46 8.86 2.19
N ARG A 84 -3.54 9.44 1.42
CA ARG A 84 -2.23 9.89 1.94
C ARG A 84 -2.40 11.21 2.69
N ASP A 85 -2.01 11.22 3.96
CA ASP A 85 -1.77 12.48 4.67
C ASP A 85 -0.39 13.02 4.30
N SER A 86 -0.35 14.15 3.60
CA SER A 86 0.88 14.82 3.18
C SER A 86 1.76 15.29 4.36
N VAL A 87 1.19 15.46 5.55
CA VAL A 87 1.91 15.94 6.74
C VAL A 87 2.66 14.79 7.42
N SER A 88 1.97 13.67 7.67
CA SER A 88 2.59 12.51 8.34
C SER A 88 3.20 11.49 7.38
N GLY A 89 2.87 11.56 6.09
CA GLY A 89 3.24 10.57 5.06
C GLY A 89 2.49 9.24 5.17
N LYS A 90 1.50 9.12 6.08
CA LYS A 90 0.79 7.86 6.36
C LYS A 90 -0.50 7.75 5.55
N CYS A 91 -0.91 6.51 5.30
CA CYS A 91 -2.25 6.21 4.79
C CYS A 91 -3.25 6.26 5.96
N VAL A 92 -4.21 7.17 5.88
CA VAL A 92 -5.24 7.38 6.89
C VAL A 92 -6.61 7.34 6.23
N LYS A 93 -7.68 7.17 7.01
CA LYS A 93 -9.01 7.37 6.45
C LYS A 93 -9.26 8.85 6.27
N VAL A 94 -10.14 9.20 5.32
CA VAL A 94 -10.54 10.59 5.06
C VAL A 94 -11.07 11.29 6.32
N GLU A 95 -11.79 10.55 7.17
CA GLU A 95 -12.31 11.02 8.46
C GLU A 95 -11.23 11.37 9.49
N ASP A 96 -10.03 10.80 9.35
CA ASP A 96 -8.88 11.00 10.25
C ASP A 96 -7.88 12.03 9.70
N CYS A 97 -8.20 12.69 8.58
CA CYS A 97 -7.33 13.71 8.00
C CYS A 97 -7.16 14.92 8.94
N PRO A 98 -5.95 15.49 9.03
CA PRO A 98 -5.70 16.65 9.88
C PRO A 98 -6.59 17.81 9.42
N LYS A 99 -7.35 18.39 10.36
CA LYS A 99 -8.08 19.63 10.10
C LYS A 99 -7.05 20.72 9.87
N LYS A 100 -7.08 21.35 8.69
CA LYS A 100 -6.23 22.52 8.41
C LYS A 100 -6.51 23.57 9.47
N ALA A 101 -5.47 24.01 10.18
CA ALA A 101 -5.54 25.23 10.96
C ALA A 101 -5.68 26.39 9.96
N GLU A 102 -6.76 27.15 10.06
CA GLU A 102 -6.96 28.39 9.29
C GLU A 102 -5.90 29.44 9.65
#